data_AF-Q7M323-F1
#
_entry.id   AF-Q7M323-F1
#
_cell.length_a   1.000
_cell.length_b   1.000
_cell.length_c   1.000
_cell.angle_alpha   90.00
_cell.angle_beta   90.00
_cell.angle_gamma   90.00
#
_symmetry.space_group_name_H-M   'P 1'
#
loop_
_entity.id
_entity.type
_entity.pdbx_description
1 polymer ?
#
loop_
_entity_poly.entity_id
_entity_poly.type
_entity_poly.pdbx_seq_one_letter_code
_entity_poly.pdbx_strand_id
1 'polypeptide(L)'
;DLLDDYVNTQGASLLTLSRKKLAGRSVEDCAAKCEEEAQDCYHGNGQSYRGTSSTTVTGRKCQSWSSMIPHRHQKTPESYPNAGLTMNYCRNPDADKSPWCYTTDPRVRWEFCNLKKCSEDSE
;
A
#
# COMPACT_ATOMS: atom_id res chain seq x y z
N ASP A 1 -17.82 18.17 3.29
CA ASP A 1 -17.98 17.87 1.86
C ASP A 1 -16.79 17.02 1.42
N LEU A 2 -16.93 16.07 0.50
CA LEU A 2 -15.81 15.18 0.11
C LEU A 2 -14.60 15.97 -0.40
N LEU A 3 -14.83 17.17 -0.92
CA LEU A 3 -13.79 18.07 -1.42
C LEU A 3 -13.14 18.95 -0.34
N ASP A 4 -13.64 18.99 0.90
CA ASP A 4 -13.08 19.83 1.96
C ASP A 4 -11.66 19.39 2.36
N ASP A 5 -11.34 18.10 2.21
CA ASP A 5 -10.01 17.55 2.48
C ASP A 5 -9.01 17.81 1.33
N TYR A 6 -9.47 18.38 0.21
CA TYR A 6 -8.68 18.62 -0.99
C TYR A 6 -8.32 20.10 -1.18
N VAL A 7 -7.05 20.36 -1.54
CA VAL A 7 -6.60 21.69 -2.00
C VAL A 7 -6.70 21.75 -3.53
N ASN A 8 -7.53 22.66 -4.05
CA ASN A 8 -7.61 22.90 -5.48
C ASN A 8 -6.61 23.97 -5.94
N THR A 9 -6.11 23.86 -7.18
CA THR A 9 -5.27 24.89 -7.82
C THR A 9 -5.63 24.98 -9.29
N GLN A 10 -6.31 26.04 -9.69
CA GLN A 10 -6.76 26.22 -11.07
C GLN A 10 -5.58 26.43 -12.03
N GLY A 11 -5.65 25.78 -13.19
CA GLY A 11 -4.60 25.85 -14.22
C GLY A 11 -3.35 25.01 -13.92
N ALA A 12 -3.28 24.34 -12.77
CA ALA A 12 -2.17 23.44 -12.46
C ALA A 12 -2.39 22.05 -13.08
N SER A 13 -1.32 21.45 -13.60
CA SER A 13 -1.28 20.06 -14.04
C SER A 13 -0.04 19.37 -13.48
N LEU A 14 -0.24 18.37 -12.64
CA LEU A 14 0.84 17.56 -12.06
C LEU A 14 1.42 16.60 -13.11
N LEU A 15 2.74 16.65 -13.28
CA LEU A 15 3.51 15.64 -14.01
C LEU A 15 3.75 14.46 -13.06
N THR A 16 3.12 13.32 -13.33
CA THR A 16 3.29 12.06 -12.56
C THR A 16 3.54 10.89 -13.51
N LEU A 17 4.41 9.96 -13.10
CA LEU A 17 4.69 8.71 -13.82
C LEU A 17 3.61 7.64 -13.59
N SER A 18 2.91 7.69 -12.46
CA SER A 18 1.82 6.77 -12.12
C SER A 18 0.52 7.56 -12.00
N ARG A 19 -0.34 7.38 -12.99
CA ARG A 19 -1.67 7.98 -13.10
C ARG A 19 -2.60 6.97 -13.73
N LYS A 20 -3.83 6.90 -13.23
CA LYS A 20 -4.94 6.23 -13.92
C LYS A 20 -5.85 7.30 -14.53
N LYS A 21 -6.24 7.14 -15.80
CA LYS A 21 -7.27 7.97 -16.43
C LYS A 21 -8.59 7.22 -16.39
N LEU A 22 -9.54 7.74 -15.65
CA LEU A 22 -10.91 7.25 -15.59
C LEU A 22 -11.85 8.36 -16.08
N ALA A 23 -12.98 7.99 -16.68
CA ALA A 23 -14.03 8.95 -16.97
C ALA A 23 -14.71 9.36 -15.65
N GLY A 24 -14.86 10.66 -15.41
CA GLY A 24 -15.58 11.22 -14.27
C GLY A 24 -16.66 12.18 -14.75
N ARG A 25 -17.81 12.22 -14.06
CA ARG A 25 -18.93 13.11 -14.40
C ARG A 25 -18.84 14.49 -13.73
N SER A 26 -18.10 14.59 -12.63
CA SER A 26 -17.85 15.82 -11.89
C SER A 26 -16.52 15.72 -11.13
N VAL A 27 -16.11 16.80 -10.47
CA VAL A 27 -14.92 16.82 -9.62
C VAL A 27 -15.13 15.93 -8.39
N GLU A 28 -16.32 15.95 -7.80
CA GLU A 28 -16.70 15.11 -6.66
C GLU A 28 -16.69 13.62 -7.04
N ASP A 29 -17.15 13.26 -8.24
CA ASP A 29 -17.09 11.88 -8.76
C ASP A 29 -15.65 11.41 -8.98
N CYS A 30 -14.77 12.31 -9.44
CA CYS A 30 -13.35 12.04 -9.57
C CYS A 30 -12.68 11.86 -8.20
N ALA A 31 -13.03 12.71 -7.22
CA ALA A 31 -12.54 12.61 -5.85
C ALA A 31 -12.99 11.31 -5.20
N ALA A 32 -14.26 10.91 -5.35
CA ALA A 32 -14.78 9.65 -4.82
C ALA A 32 -14.01 8.43 -5.38
N LYS A 33 -13.70 8.40 -6.68
CA LYS A 33 -12.85 7.36 -7.28
C LYS A 33 -11.42 7.39 -6.74
N CYS A 34 -10.90 8.58 -6.44
CA CYS A 34 -9.58 8.70 -5.82
C CYS A 34 -9.60 8.15 -4.40
N GLU A 35 -10.66 8.41 -3.62
CA GLU A 35 -10.84 7.85 -2.27
C GLU A 35 -11.00 6.33 -2.29
N GLU A 36 -11.72 5.79 -3.28
CA GLU A 36 -11.86 4.35 -3.49
C GLU A 36 -10.51 3.71 -3.82
N GLU A 37 -9.72 4.30 -4.73
CA GLU A 37 -8.35 3.82 -4.99
C GLU A 37 -7.39 4.05 -3.81
N ALA A 38 -7.63 5.10 -3.02
CA ALA A 38 -6.89 5.38 -1.79
C ALA A 38 -7.31 4.45 -0.64
N GLN A 39 -8.43 3.73 -0.78
CA GLN A 39 -8.89 2.74 0.17
C GLN A 39 -7.90 1.57 0.15
N ASP A 40 -6.88 1.70 0.98
CA ASP A 40 -5.70 0.85 1.04
C ASP A 40 -6.05 -0.50 1.67
N CYS A 41 -6.80 -1.32 0.91
CA CYS A 41 -7.30 -2.63 1.30
C CYS A 41 -6.67 -3.73 0.43
N TYR A 42 -6.83 -4.98 0.85
CA TYR A 42 -6.33 -6.14 0.09
C TYR A 42 -7.40 -7.21 -0.15
N HIS A 43 -7.33 -7.88 -1.30
CA HIS A 43 -8.17 -9.04 -1.63
C HIS A 43 -7.47 -10.36 -1.26
N GLY A 44 -8.24 -11.40 -0.96
CA GLY A 44 -7.72 -12.73 -0.64
C GLY A 44 -6.74 -12.71 0.54
N ASN A 45 -5.50 -13.15 0.29
CA ASN A 45 -4.38 -13.04 1.24
C ASN A 45 -3.43 -11.86 0.95
N GLY A 46 -3.75 -11.01 -0.03
CA GLY A 46 -2.99 -9.81 -0.33
C GLY A 46 -1.67 -10.03 -1.07
N GLN A 47 -1.47 -11.17 -1.74
CA GLN A 47 -0.31 -11.34 -2.65
C GLN A 47 -0.28 -10.30 -3.78
N SER A 48 -1.45 -9.87 -4.25
CA SER A 48 -1.63 -8.82 -5.26
C SER A 48 -1.65 -7.41 -4.67
N TYR A 49 -1.59 -7.25 -3.35
CA TYR A 49 -1.64 -5.94 -2.71
C TYR A 49 -0.43 -5.09 -3.14
N ARG A 50 -0.69 -3.89 -3.68
CA ARG A 50 0.34 -2.96 -4.17
C ARG A 50 0.21 -1.55 -3.61
N GLY A 51 -0.60 -1.37 -2.56
CA GLY A 51 -0.71 -0.10 -1.83
C GLY A 51 0.58 0.30 -1.11
N THR A 52 0.50 1.41 -0.37
CA THR A 52 1.66 2.12 0.21
C THR A 52 1.72 2.06 1.73
N SER A 53 0.82 1.32 2.40
CA SER A 53 0.93 1.08 3.84
C SER A 53 2.29 0.51 4.21
N SER A 54 2.88 1.05 5.27
CA SER A 54 4.23 0.74 5.76
C SER A 54 4.28 0.67 7.29
N THR A 55 3.15 0.33 7.90
CA THR A 55 2.99 0.24 9.36
C THR A 55 2.33 -1.09 9.76
N THR A 56 2.85 -1.73 10.80
CA THR A 56 2.34 -3.01 11.30
C THR A 56 1.04 -2.86 12.10
N VAL A 57 0.36 -3.97 12.42
CA VAL A 57 -0.85 -3.97 13.27
C VAL A 57 -0.64 -3.32 14.63
N THR A 58 0.58 -3.32 15.16
CA THR A 58 0.93 -2.67 16.44
C THR A 58 1.58 -1.29 16.27
N GLY A 59 1.56 -0.72 15.06
CA GLY A 59 2.08 0.62 14.81
C GLY A 59 3.60 0.69 14.57
N ARG A 60 4.30 -0.44 14.38
CA ARG A 60 5.74 -0.42 14.09
C ARG A 60 5.99 0.00 12.65
N LYS A 61 7.03 0.80 12.45
CA LYS A 61 7.51 1.15 11.12
C LYS A 61 8.10 -0.08 10.43
N CYS A 62 7.77 -0.25 9.15
CA CYS A 62 8.37 -1.30 8.33
C CYS A 62 9.82 -0.97 7.95
N GLN A 63 10.68 -1.98 8.00
CA GLN A 63 12.01 -2.00 7.39
C GLN A 63 11.86 -2.12 5.86
N SER A 64 12.75 -1.46 5.11
CA SER A 64 12.78 -1.60 3.66
C SER A 64 13.18 -3.01 3.22
N TRP A 65 12.54 -3.54 2.19
CA TRP A 65 12.85 -4.86 1.62
C TRP A 65 14.26 -4.97 1.02
N SER A 66 14.90 -3.85 0.66
CA SER A 66 16.30 -3.84 0.24
C SER A 66 17.27 -3.64 1.41
N SER A 67 16.77 -3.28 2.61
CA SER A 67 17.59 -3.12 3.80
C SER A 67 17.84 -4.46 4.47
N MET A 68 19.05 -4.64 4.98
CA MET A 68 19.46 -5.79 5.80
C MET A 68 19.55 -5.47 7.30
N ILE A 69 19.07 -4.31 7.72
CA ILE A 69 19.12 -3.81 9.10
C ILE A 69 17.72 -3.29 9.50
N PRO A 70 17.23 -3.59 10.73
CA PRO A 70 17.86 -4.46 11.74
C PRO A 70 17.80 -5.96 11.41
N HIS A 71 16.92 -6.37 10.51
CA HIS A 71 16.68 -7.79 10.23
C HIS A 71 17.25 -8.20 8.88
N ARG A 72 18.33 -8.99 8.87
CA ARG A 72 18.80 -9.65 7.64
C ARG A 72 17.78 -10.65 7.13
N HIS A 73 17.54 -10.71 5.82
CA HIS A 73 16.57 -11.64 5.22
C HIS A 73 16.86 -11.95 3.74
N GLN A 74 16.14 -12.93 3.17
CA GLN A 74 16.25 -13.34 1.76
C GLN A 74 15.13 -12.78 0.87
N LYS A 75 14.07 -12.21 1.45
CA LYS A 75 12.95 -11.60 0.71
C LYS A 75 13.29 -10.21 0.21
N THR A 76 14.14 -10.14 -0.82
CA THR A 76 14.58 -8.89 -1.44
C THR A 76 13.93 -8.71 -2.82
N PRO A 77 13.90 -7.48 -3.36
CA PRO A 77 13.40 -7.22 -4.71
C PRO A 77 14.07 -8.11 -5.78
N GLU A 78 15.36 -8.41 -5.61
CA GLU A 78 16.13 -9.24 -6.54
C GLU A 78 15.71 -10.71 -6.46
N SER A 79 15.40 -11.21 -5.26
CA SER A 79 15.02 -12.60 -5.03
C SER A 79 13.53 -12.87 -5.33
N TYR A 80 12.69 -11.85 -5.25
CA TYR A 80 11.24 -11.91 -5.50
C TYR A 80 10.80 -10.77 -6.44
N PRO A 81 11.24 -10.77 -7.71
CA PRO A 81 11.04 -9.64 -8.64
C PRO A 81 9.56 -9.34 -8.93
N ASN A 82 8.69 -10.35 -8.85
CA ASN A 82 7.26 -10.22 -9.13
C ASN A 82 6.41 -9.84 -7.89
N ALA A 83 7.02 -9.82 -6.70
CA ALA A 83 6.30 -9.54 -5.45
C ALA A 83 6.11 -8.03 -5.16
N GLY A 84 6.68 -7.15 -5.99
CA GLY A 84 6.54 -5.70 -5.85
C GLY A 84 7.09 -5.18 -4.52
N LEU A 85 8.24 -5.70 -4.08
CA LEU A 85 8.91 -5.37 -2.81
C LEU A 85 9.54 -3.96 -2.81
N THR A 86 8.73 -2.96 -3.11
CA THR A 86 9.16 -1.56 -3.23
C THR A 86 9.22 -0.89 -1.86
N MET A 87 10.30 -0.12 -1.61
CA MET A 87 10.52 0.63 -0.37
C MET A 87 10.34 -0.25 0.88
N ASN A 88 9.48 0.14 1.81
CA ASN A 88 9.12 -0.59 3.03
C ASN A 88 7.61 -0.88 3.07
N TYR A 89 6.96 -1.00 1.91
CA TYR A 89 5.52 -1.22 1.85
C TYR A 89 5.16 -2.65 2.22
N CYS A 90 4.03 -2.83 2.88
CA CYS A 90 3.50 -4.13 3.26
C CYS A 90 3.27 -5.02 2.03
N ARG A 91 3.78 -6.25 2.04
CA ARG A 91 3.66 -7.21 0.93
C ARG A 91 3.49 -8.62 1.47
N ASN A 92 3.06 -9.52 0.60
CA ASN A 92 2.94 -10.94 0.91
C ASN A 92 3.69 -11.80 -0.13
N PRO A 93 5.04 -11.77 -0.14
CA PRO A 93 5.83 -12.47 -1.16
C PRO A 93 5.80 -14.00 -1.06
N ASP A 94 5.36 -14.54 0.06
CA ASP A 94 5.41 -15.96 0.42
C ASP A 94 4.03 -16.59 0.63
N ALA A 95 2.98 -15.92 0.17
CA ALA A 95 1.59 -16.40 0.25
C ALA A 95 1.12 -16.72 1.68
N ASP A 96 1.61 -15.98 2.69
CA ASP A 96 1.12 -16.03 4.07
C ASP A 96 -0.35 -15.51 4.15
N LYS A 97 -0.89 -15.36 5.35
CA LYS A 97 -2.31 -15.05 5.60
C LYS A 97 -2.73 -13.64 5.20
N SER A 98 -1.81 -12.67 5.24
CA SER A 98 -2.05 -11.27 4.88
C SER A 98 -0.72 -10.54 4.60
N PRO A 99 -0.74 -9.33 4.01
CA PRO A 99 0.47 -8.54 3.84
C PRO A 99 1.16 -8.25 5.19
N TRP A 100 2.49 -8.29 5.16
CA TRP A 100 3.36 -8.12 6.31
C TRP A 100 4.62 -7.35 5.90
N CYS A 101 5.45 -7.01 6.88
CA CYS A 101 6.78 -6.45 6.64
C CYS A 101 7.76 -6.86 7.74
N TYR A 102 9.06 -6.80 7.45
CA TYR A 102 10.07 -6.73 8.51
C TYR A 102 9.90 -5.41 9.26
N THR A 103 10.14 -5.38 10.57
CA THR A 103 9.95 -4.14 11.36
C THR A 103 11.28 -3.43 11.60
N THR A 104 11.25 -2.15 11.94
CA THR A 104 12.45 -1.44 12.40
C THR A 104 12.76 -1.67 13.90
N ASP A 105 11.90 -2.38 14.64
CA ASP A 105 12.16 -2.77 16.03
C ASP A 105 13.11 -3.99 16.04
N PRO A 106 14.33 -3.89 16.60
CA PRO A 106 15.27 -5.01 16.63
C PRO A 106 14.76 -6.24 17.38
N ARG A 107 13.74 -6.08 18.24
CA ARG A 107 13.16 -7.18 19.03
C ARG A 107 12.02 -7.90 18.31
N VAL A 108 11.43 -7.30 17.28
CA VAL A 108 10.31 -7.86 16.52
C VAL A 108 10.71 -7.98 15.07
N ARG A 109 11.04 -9.19 14.63
CA ARG A 109 11.59 -9.42 13.29
C ARG A 109 10.63 -8.98 12.18
N TRP A 110 9.39 -9.42 12.25
CA TRP A 110 8.36 -9.14 11.25
C TRP A 110 6.99 -9.17 11.91
N GLU A 111 6.01 -8.57 11.24
CA GLU A 111 4.63 -8.55 11.71
C GLU A 111 3.68 -8.27 10.55
N PHE A 112 2.43 -8.72 10.67
CA PHE A 112 1.36 -8.35 9.73
C PHE A 112 1.07 -6.84 9.78
N CYS A 113 0.58 -6.31 8.67
CA CYS A 113 0.24 -4.91 8.56
C CYS A 113 -1.18 -4.59 8.98
N ASN A 114 -1.40 -3.34 9.42
CA ASN A 114 -2.73 -2.84 9.77
C ASN A 114 -3.55 -2.52 8.50
N LEU A 115 -3.88 -3.56 7.74
CA LEU A 115 -4.63 -3.47 6.51
C LEU A 115 -5.97 -4.17 6.67
N LYS A 116 -7.00 -3.60 6.08
CA LYS A 116 -8.32 -4.23 6.01
C LYS A 116 -8.42 -5.06 4.74
N LYS A 117 -9.18 -6.15 4.81
CA LYS A 117 -9.65 -6.78 3.58
C LYS A 117 -10.65 -5.86 2.90
N CYS A 118 -10.58 -5.77 1.58
CA CYS A 118 -11.63 -5.10 0.82
C CYS A 118 -12.95 -5.83 1.05
N SER A 119 -14.07 -5.12 1.16
CA SER A 119 -15.37 -5.77 1.03
C SER A 119 -15.41 -6.42 -0.34
N GLU A 120 -15.77 -7.71 -0.38
CA GLU A 120 -16.39 -8.22 -1.59
C GLU A 120 -17.75 -7.56 -1.57
N ASP A 121 -17.89 -6.43 -2.27
CA ASP A 121 -19.19 -5.78 -2.36
C ASP A 121 -20.18 -6.84 -2.84
N SER A 122 -21.11 -7.13 -1.96
CA SER A 122 -22.22 -8.05 -2.17
C SER A 122 -23.07 -7.45 -3.28
N GLU A 123 -22.85 -7.92 -4.50
CA GLU A 123 -23.75 -7.75 -5.64
C GLU A 123 -24.99 -8.64 -5.48
#